data_AF-A0A3D1TQW8-F1
#
_entry.id   AF-A0A3D1TQW8-F1
#
_cell.length_a   1.000
_cell.length_b   1.000
_cell.length_c   1.000
_cell.angle_alpha   90.00
_cell.angle_beta   90.00
_cell.angle_gamma   90.00
#
_symmetry.space_group_name_H-M   'P 1'
#
loop_
_entity.id
_entity.type
_entity.pdbx_description
1 polymer ?
#
loop_
_entity_poly.entity_id
_entity_poly.type
_entity_poly.pdbx_seq_one_letter_code
_entity_poly.pdbx_strand_id
1 'polypeptide(L)' 'PLMLIHGFADDNVTIANSLRLSQALMAAGRKHTFLPLNGITHMTNDETVARNLLLLQRDFLADALA' A
#
# COMPACT_ATOMS: atom_id res chain seq x y z
N PRO A 1 14.06 -0.98 0.05
CA PRO A 1 12.78 -1.58 0.53
C PRO A 1 11.63 -0.72 0.01
N LEU A 2 10.51 -1.31 -0.45
CA LEU A 2 9.36 -0.55 -0.97
C LEU A 2 8.04 -1.22 -0.55
N MET A 3 7.12 -0.42 -0.01
CA MET A 3 5.74 -0.81 0.28
C MET A 3 4.79 0.14 -0.46
N LEU A 4 3.82 -0.44 -1.17
CA LEU A 4 2.73 0.28 -1.82
C LEU A 4 1.45 0.02 -1.02
N ILE A 5 0.73 1.08 -0.65
CA ILE A 5 -0.57 1.01 0.04
C ILE A 5 -1.55 1.82 -0.80
N HIS A 6 -2.73 1.27 -1.10
CA HIS A 6 -3.70 1.98 -1.93
C HIS A 6 -5.13 1.49 -1.66
N GLY A 7 -6.08 2.43 -1.58
CA GLY A 7 -7.52 2.15 -1.56
C GLY A 7 -8.00 1.51 -2.86
N PHE A 8 -8.62 0.34 -2.78
CA PHE A 8 -9.11 -0.36 -3.97
C PHE A 8 -10.34 0.31 -4.59
N ALA A 9 -11.05 1.13 -3.81
CA ALA A 9 -12.19 1.93 -4.23
C ALA A 9 -11.85 3.42 -4.32
N ASP A 10 -10.56 3.80 -4.40
CA ASP A 10 -10.14 5.19 -4.53
C ASP A 10 -10.64 5.78 -5.87
N ASP A 11 -11.48 6.79 -5.76
CA ASP A 11 -12.14 7.52 -6.84
C ASP A 11 -11.41 8.81 -7.22
N ASN A 12 -10.44 9.24 -6.41
CA ASN A 12 -9.61 10.42 -6.66
C ASN A 12 -8.28 10.02 -7.33
N VAL A 13 -7.61 9.01 -6.77
CA VAL A 13 -6.39 8.42 -7.33
C VAL A 13 -6.69 6.97 -7.70
N THR A 14 -6.84 6.70 -9.00
CA THR A 14 -7.26 5.35 -9.43
C THR A 14 -6.25 4.26 -9.02
N ILE A 15 -6.76 3.12 -8.51
CA ILE A 15 -5.96 1.94 -8.14
C ILE A 15 -5.10 1.39 -9.30
N ALA A 16 -5.51 1.65 -10.55
CA ALA A 16 -4.79 1.27 -11.75
C ALA A 16 -3.34 1.78 -11.76
N ASN A 17 -3.05 2.92 -11.12
CA ASN A 17 -1.70 3.46 -11.01
C ASN A 17 -0.78 2.53 -10.20
N SER A 18 -1.21 2.10 -9.02
CA SER A 18 -0.43 1.18 -8.18
C SER A 18 -0.33 -0.22 -8.76
N LEU A 19 -1.38 -0.71 -9.43
CA LEU A 19 -1.33 -2.00 -10.12
C LEU A 19 -0.31 -1.99 -11.26
N ARG A 20 -0.30 -0.93 -12.09
CA ARG A 20 0.69 -0.78 -13.18
C ARG A 20 2.12 -0.68 -12.64
N LEU A 21 2.33 0.07 -11.56
CA LEU A 21 3.64 0.16 -10.92
C LEU A 21 4.08 -1.20 -10.34
N SER A 22 3.19 -1.92 -9.65
CA SER A 22 3.48 -3.26 -9.09
C SER A 22 3.83 -4.26 -10.20
N GLN A 23 3.07 -4.26 -11.31
CA GLN A 23 3.36 -5.08 -12.48
C GLN A 23 4.74 -4.75 -13.07
N ALA A 24 5.08 -3.47 -13.22
CA ALA A 24 6.36 -3.04 -13.76
C ALA A 24 7.54 -3.45 -12.85
N LEU A 25 7.38 -3.30 -11.53
CA LEU A 25 8.38 -3.74 -10.55
C LEU A 25 8.58 -5.26 -10.59
N MET A 26 7.49 -6.03 -10.66
CA MET A 26 7.53 -7.49 -10.77
C MET A 26 8.24 -7.92 -12.07
N ALA A 27 7.87 -7.35 -13.21
CA ALA A 27 8.49 -7.65 -14.50
C ALA A 27 10.01 -7.32 -14.51
N ALA A 28 10.41 -6.30 -13.75
CA ALA A 28 11.82 -5.93 -13.57
C ALA A 28 12.54 -6.73 -12.46
N GLY A 29 11.90 -7.74 -11.85
CA GLY A 29 12.49 -8.52 -10.76
C GLY A 29 12.74 -7.73 -9.47
N ARG A 30 12.05 -6.60 -9.27
CA ARG A 30 12.23 -5.72 -8.10
C ARG A 30 11.23 -6.08 -7.00
N LYS A 31 11.76 -6.61 -5.91
CA LYS A 31 10.98 -6.93 -4.70
C LYS A 31 10.28 -5.68 -4.16
N HIS A 32 8.99 -5.82 -3.89
CA HIS A 32 8.15 -4.82 -3.25
C HIS A 32 7.00 -5.51 -2.50
N THR A 33 6.41 -4.83 -1.53
CA THR A 33 5.18 -5.25 -0.85
C THR A 33 4.02 -4.42 -1.40
N PHE A 34 2.87 -5.04 -1.65
CA PHE A 34 1.65 -4.32 -2.03
C PHE A 34 0.52 -4.68 -1.07
N LEU A 35 -0.06 -3.65 -0.44
CA LEU A 35 -1.18 -3.73 0.50
C LEU A 35 -2.41 -3.02 -0.10
N PRO A 36 -3.25 -3.74 -0.87
CA PRO A 36 -4.51 -3.19 -1.36
C PRO A 36 -5.55 -3.14 -0.23
N LEU A 37 -6.23 -2.00 -0.08
CA LEU A 37 -7.26 -1.80 0.94
C LEU A 37 -8.65 -1.89 0.30
N ASN A 38 -9.25 -3.09 0.36
CA ASN A 38 -10.57 -3.33 -0.22
C ASN A 38 -11.65 -2.47 0.44
N GLY A 39 -12.55 -1.89 -0.35
CA GLY A 39 -13.63 -1.03 0.14
C GLY A 39 -13.21 0.34 0.67
N ILE A 40 -11.91 0.66 0.67
CA ILE A 40 -11.40 1.97 1.09
C ILE A 40 -11.20 2.86 -0.15
N THR A 41 -11.66 4.11 -0.06
CA THR A 41 -11.44 5.15 -1.07
C THR A 41 -10.06 5.81 -0.86
N HIS A 42 -9.96 7.13 -0.98
CA HIS A 42 -8.72 7.86 -0.72
C HIS A 42 -8.34 7.90 0.78
N MET A 43 -9.34 7.90 1.66
CA MET A 43 -9.15 8.03 3.11
C MET A 43 -9.84 6.89 3.85
N THR A 44 -9.25 6.44 4.97
CA THR A 44 -9.89 5.49 5.88
C THR A 44 -10.47 6.22 7.09
N ASN A 45 -11.75 6.01 7.36
CA ASN A 45 -12.43 6.52 8.56
C ASN A 45 -12.59 5.44 9.65
N ASP A 46 -12.23 4.19 9.35
CA ASP A 46 -12.23 3.10 10.32
C ASP A 46 -10.97 3.17 11.19
N GLU A 47 -11.16 3.38 12.50
CA GLU A 47 -10.08 3.53 13.48
C GLU A 47 -9.22 2.27 13.59
N THR A 48 -9.81 1.08 13.44
CA THR A 48 -9.09 -0.19 13.51
C THR A 48 -8.18 -0.35 12.30
N VAL A 49 -8.69 -0.03 11.11
CA VAL A 49 -7.90 -0.04 9.87
C VAL A 49 -6.77 0.99 9.97
N ALA A 50 -7.07 2.22 10.39
CA ALA A 50 -6.08 3.28 10.56
C ALA A 50 -4.96 2.88 11.54
N ARG A 51 -5.33 2.32 12.70
CA ARG A 51 -4.36 1.81 13.69
C ARG A 51 -3.49 0.70 13.13
N ASN A 52 -4.08 -0.26 12.42
CA ASN A 52 -3.32 -1.39 11.87
C ASN A 52 -2.39 -0.95 10.72
N LEU A 53 -2.78 0.05 9.93
CA LEU A 53 -1.88 0.67 8.94
C LEU A 53 -0.63 1.25 9.59
N LEU A 54 -0.79 1.98 10.71
CA LEU A 54 0.36 2.53 11.45
C LEU A 54 1.29 1.44 11.97
N LEU A 55 0.76 0.31 12.45
CA LEU A 55 1.58 -0.83 12.89
C LEU A 55 2.38 -1.43 11.72
N LEU A 56 1.72 -1.69 10.59
CA LEU A 56 2.38 -2.23 9.39
C LEU A 56 3.45 -1.27 8.84
N GLN A 57 3.17 0.03 8.83
CA GLN A 57 4.11 1.06 8.39
C GLN A 57 5.31 1.17 9.35
N ARG A 58 5.08 1.17 10.67
CA ARG A 58 6.14 1.17 11.69
C ARG A 58 7.06 -0.03 11.51
N ASP A 59 6.49 -1.23 11.38
CA ASP A 59 7.26 -2.47 11.27
C ASP A 59 8.05 -2.50 9.96
N PHE A 60 7.45 -2.07 8.84
CA PHE A 60 8.17 -1.90 7.58
C PHE A 60 9.36 -0.93 7.73
N LEU A 61 9.18 0.21 8.39
CA LEU A 61 10.26 1.18 8.59
C LEU A 61 11.35 0.65 9.51
N ALA A 62 10.99 -0.04 10.59
CA ALA A 62 11.94 -0.68 11.49
C ALA A 62 12.80 -1.71 10.75
N ASP A 63 12.19 -2.57 9.94
CA ASP A 63 12.90 -3.58 9.15
C ASP A 63 13.72 -2.95 8.00
N ALA A 64 13.23 -1.87 7.41
CA ALA A 64 13.85 -1.23 6.25
C ALA A 64 15.05 -0.33 6.58
N LEU A 65 15.12 0.18 7.81
CA LEU A 65 16.10 1.16 8.27
C LEU A 65 17.06 0.64 9.35
N ALA A 66 16.91 -0.62 9.75
CA ALA A 66 17.84 -1.31 10.64
C ALA A 66 19.21 -1.59 9.99
#